data_AF-A0A7T8HLZ1-F1
#
_entry.id   AF-A0A7T8HLZ1-F1
#
_cell.length_a   1.000
_cell.length_b   1.000
_cell.length_c   1.000
_cell.angle_alpha   90.00
_cell.angle_beta   90.00
_cell.angle_gamma   90.00
#
_symmetry.space_group_name_H-M   'P 1'
#
loop_
_entity.id
_entity.type
_entity.pdbx_description
1 polymer ?
#
loop_
_entity_poly.entity_id
_entity_poly.type
_entity_poly.pdbx_seq_one_letter_code
_entity_poly.pdbx_strand_id
1 'polypeptide(L)' 'MWDNARPHTATDTREFLTRRDVKPVKQSPYSPDLNLCDRFLFQKLKQPLREDELGATRRLHSPFSGR' A
#
# COMPACT_ATOMS: atom_id res chain seq x y z
N MET A 1 -8.45 2.01 4.38
CA MET A 1 -8.63 0.55 4.50
C MET A 1 -7.27 -0.10 4.24
N TRP A 2 -6.87 -1.07 5.06
CA TRP A 2 -5.57 -1.76 4.96
C TRP A 2 -5.76 -3.24 5.31
N ASP A 3 -4.73 -4.05 5.06
CA ASP A 3 -4.77 -5.50 5.32
C ASP A 3 -4.53 -5.86 6.80
N ASN A 4 -4.67 -7.14 7.13
CA ASN A 4 -4.48 -7.63 8.49
C ASN A 4 -3.02 -8.05 8.78
N ALA A 5 -2.03 -7.43 8.12
CA ALA A 5 -0.63 -7.72 8.40
C ALA A 5 -0.32 -7.49 9.88
N ARG A 6 0.60 -8.29 10.44
CA ARG A 6 1.00 -8.21 11.87
C ARG A 6 1.20 -6.78 12.38
N PRO A 7 2.00 -5.91 11.73
CA PRO A 7 2.19 -4.54 12.20
C PRO A 7 0.88 -3.73 12.20
N HIS A 8 -0.02 -3.89 11.23
CA HIS A 8 -1.28 -3.14 11.17
C HIS A 8 -2.29 -3.53 12.26
N THR A 9 -2.08 -4.69 12.89
CA THR A 9 -2.95 -5.21 13.97
C THR A 9 -2.30 -5.13 15.35
N ALA A 10 -1.05 -4.68 15.44
CA ALA A 10 -0.32 -4.52 16.69
C ALA A 10 -1.03 -3.53 17.63
N THR A 11 -0.85 -3.74 18.94
CA THR A 11 -1.46 -2.90 19.99
C THR A 11 -1.08 -1.43 19.81
N ASP A 12 0.21 -1.15 19.60
CA ASP A 12 0.73 0.22 19.43
C ASP A 12 0.05 0.94 18.26
N THR A 13 -0.13 0.24 17.13
CA THR A 13 -0.80 0.80 15.95
C THR A 13 -2.28 1.05 16.23
N ARG A 14 -2.96 0.13 16.92
CA ARG A 14 -4.37 0.29 17.30
C ARG A 14 -4.56 1.48 18.23
N GLU A 15 -3.74 1.60 19.27
CA GLU A 15 -3.79 2.73 20.20
C GLU A 15 -3.54 4.06 19.50
N PHE A 16 -2.53 4.11 18.62
CA PHE A 16 -2.23 5.30 17.82
C PHE A 16 -3.45 5.75 17.01
N LEU A 17 -4.12 4.82 16.33
CA LEU A 17 -5.31 5.11 15.53
C LEU A 17 -6.50 5.56 16.38
N THR A 18 -6.73 4.92 17.53
CA THR A 18 -7.79 5.32 18.48
C THR A 18 -7.57 6.74 18.98
N ARG A 19 -6.33 7.12 19.34
CA ARG A 19 -6.00 8.49 19.78
C ARG A 19 -6.22 9.54 18.68
N ARG A 20 -6.29 9.13 17.42
CA ARG A 20 -6.51 9.99 16.25
C ARG A 20 -7.96 9.96 15.73
N ASP A 21 -8.87 9.29 16.44
CA ASP A 21 -10.26 9.04 16.02
C ASP A 21 -10.36 8.37 14.63
N VAL A 22 -9.37 7.55 14.27
CA VAL A 22 -9.39 6.80 13.01
C VAL A 22 -10.05 5.46 13.24
N LYS A 23 -11.24 5.27 12.65
CA LYS A 23 -11.97 3.98 12.69
C LYS A 23 -11.50 3.07 11.56
N PRO A 24 -10.85 1.93 11.87
CA PRO A 24 -10.40 1.00 10.84
C PRO A 24 -11.58 0.29 10.18
N VAL A 25 -11.56 0.21 8.86
CA VAL A 25 -12.47 -0.66 8.09
C VAL A 25 -11.95 -2.09 8.17
N LYS A 26 -12.78 -3.03 8.62
CA LYS A 26 -12.41 -4.45 8.67
C LYS A 26 -12.14 -4.98 7.26
N GLN A 27 -10.97 -5.58 7.07
CA GLN A 27 -10.60 -6.26 5.84
C GLN A 27 -10.64 -7.78 6.04
N SER A 28 -11.14 -8.52 5.05
CA SER A 28 -11.14 -9.98 5.08
C SER A 28 -9.69 -10.52 4.91
N PRO A 29 -9.31 -11.60 5.62
CA PRO A 29 -8.02 -12.25 5.39
C PRO A 29 -7.83 -12.67 3.93
N TYR A 30 -6.61 -12.49 3.41
CA TYR A 30 -6.21 -12.90 2.06
C TYR A 30 -7.11 -12.35 0.93
N SER A 31 -7.63 -11.14 1.09
CA SER A 31 -8.50 -10.48 0.09
C SER A 31 -7.83 -9.28 -0.58
N PRO A 32 -6.76 -9.49 -1.39
CA PRO A 32 -6.10 -8.39 -2.12
C PRO A 32 -7.00 -7.79 -3.21
N ASP A 33 -8.00 -8.52 -3.68
CA ASP A 33 -9.04 -8.06 -4.59
C ASP A 33 -9.92 -6.96 -3.96
N LEU A 34 -10.14 -7.01 -2.65
CA LEU A 34 -10.88 -5.98 -1.91
C LEU A 34 -10.02 -4.77 -1.55
N ASN A 35 -8.69 -4.86 -1.70
CA ASN A 35 -7.79 -3.75 -1.43
C ASN A 35 -7.54 -2.93 -2.70
N LEU A 36 -7.93 -1.65 -2.69
CA LEU A 36 -7.73 -0.75 -3.83
C LEU A 36 -6.26 -0.60 -4.22
N CYS A 37 -5.35 -0.60 -3.23
CA CYS A 37 -3.93 -0.50 -3.51
C CYS A 37 -3.42 -1.71 -4.30
N ASP A 38 -3.77 -2.92 -3.86
CA ASP A 38 -3.32 -4.16 -4.48
C ASP A 38 -3.99 -4.41 -5.84
N ARG A 39 -5.32 -4.21 -5.91
CA ARG A 39 -6.10 -4.46 -7.13
C ARG A 39 -5.85 -3.41 -8.22
N PHE A 40 -5.76 -2.13 -7.86
CA PHE A 40 -5.74 -1.04 -8.84
C PHE A 40 -4.39 -0.33 -8.91
N LEU A 41 -3.95 0.28 -7.81
CA LEU A 41 -2.77 1.16 -7.82
C LEU A 41 -1.49 0.42 -8.20
N PHE A 42 -1.18 -0.69 -7.52
CA PHE A 42 0.06 -1.43 -7.79
C PHE A 42 0.04 -2.14 -9.14
N GLN A 43 -1.13 -2.54 -9.63
CA GLN A 43 -1.23 -3.06 -11.00
C GLN A 43 -0.84 -1.99 -12.03
N LYS A 44 -1.29 -0.75 -11.85
CA LYS A 44 -0.91 0.38 -12.70
C LYS A 44 0.56 0.73 -12.58
N LEU A 45 1.10 0.77 -11.36
CA LEU A 45 2.52 1.05 -11.14
C LEU A 45 3.44 -0.04 -11.72
N LYS A 46 3.01 -1.30 -11.73
CA LYS A 46 3.75 -2.42 -12.34
C LYS A 46 3.75 -2.42 -13.87
N GLN A 47 2.90 -1.65 -14.55
CA GLN A 47 2.88 -1.60 -16.01
C GLN A 47 4.20 -1.04 -16.58
N PRO A 48 4.62 0.20 -16.24
CA PRO A 48 5.89 0.74 -16.74
C PRO A 48 7.11 0.00 -16.17
N LEU A 49 7.03 -0.54 -14.95
CA LEU A 49 8.12 -1.29 -14.32
C LEU A 49 8.40 -2.65 -14.99
N ARG A 50 7.45 -3.21 -15.75
CA ARG A 50 7.67 -4.45 -16.51
C ARG A 50 8.39 -4.19 -17.84
N GLU A 51 8.30 -2.98 -18.36
CA GLU A 51 8.95 -2.56 -19.61
C GLU A 51 10.41 -2.16 -19.35
N ASP A 52 10.71 -1.60 -18.18
CA ASP A 52 12.07 -1.35 -17.69
C ASP A 52 12.59 -2.58 -16.93
N GLU A 53 13.24 -3.54 -17.61
CA GLU A 53 13.97 -4.62 -16.94
C GLU A 53 15.11 -4.04 -16.08
N LEU A 54 14.85 -3.83 -14.79
CA LEU A 54 15.83 -3.75 -13.70
C LEU A 54 17.02 -2.76 -13.89
N GLY A 55 16.88 -1.73 -14.72
CA GLY A 55 17.94 -0.73 -14.94
C GLY A 55 17.98 0.44 -13.96
N ALA A 56 17.01 0.60 -13.05
CA ALA A 56 16.78 1.89 -12.39
C ALA A 56 16.37 1.83 -10.91
N THR A 57 17.06 1.05 -10.08
CA THR A 57 16.92 1.13 -8.60
C THR A 57 17.07 2.57 -8.08
N ARG A 58 17.79 3.43 -8.81
CA ARG A 58 18.01 4.85 -8.51
C ARG A 58 16.80 5.77 -8.77
N ARG A 59 15.77 5.35 -9.51
CA ARG A 59 14.61 6.20 -9.88
C ARG A 59 13.35 5.98 -9.03
N LEU A 60 13.32 5.01 -8.11
CA LEU A 60 12.12 4.70 -7.31
C LEU A 60 11.73 5.80 -6.32
N HIS A 61 12.66 6.70 -5.95
CA HIS A 61 12.41 7.79 -5.00
C HIS A 61 11.90 9.09 -5.63
N SER A 62 11.72 9.16 -6.96
CA SER A 62 11.20 10.34 -7.66
C SER A 62 10.04 9.97 -8.60
N PRO A 63 8.82 9.75 -8.09
CA PRO A 63 7.66 9.57 -8.95
C PRO A 63 7.11 10.90 -9.52
N PHE A 64 7.61 12.06 -9.06
CA PHE A 64 7.03 13.38 -9.37
C PHE A 64 8.06 14.44 -9.80
N SER A 65 9.12 14.06 -10.51
CA SER A 65 9.90 15.06 -11.26
C SER A 65 9.41 15.12 -12.72
N GLY A 66 8.51 16.07 -13.00
CA GLY A 66 8.26 16.56 -14.37
C GLY A 66 6.90 16.20 -14.97
N ARG A 67 5.89 17.02 -14.71
CA ARG A 67 5.36 18.01 -15.66
C ARG A 67 4.38 18.94 -14.97
#